data_AF-X6ESZ1-F1
#
_entry.id   AF-X6ESZ1-F1
#
_cell.length_a   1.000
_cell.length_b   1.000
_cell.length_c   1.000
_cell.angle_alpha   90.00
_cell.angle_beta   90.00
_cell.angle_gamma   90.00
#
_symmetry.space_group_name_H-M   'P 1'
#
loop_
_entity.id
_entity.type
_entity.pdbx_description
1 polymer ?
#
loop_
_entity_poly.entity_id
_entity_poly.type
_entity_poly.pdbx_seq_one_letter_code
_entity_poly.pdbx_strand_id
1 'polypeptide(L)'
;MWSHYGSTHRGICLGFNLNRSAVLEVIYADDRVLESLPKSSRLEGVSEKLRKNLSRTKSRHWEYEGEVRTVFPLDSVVKEGTLYFKPFGPDLELAEVILGAFCELPLAGIRRLVSSLHPGVVAFSSRLAWNSFSVVPLKESIDDELERMRLGVAP
;
A
#
# COMPACT_ATOMS: atom_id res chain seq x y z
N MET A 1 -11.50 0.83 3.26
CA MET A 1 -10.40 0.16 2.53
C MET A 1 -10.06 -1.19 3.18
N TRP A 2 -9.52 -1.24 4.40
CA TRP A 2 -9.03 -2.51 5.00
C TRP A 2 -10.10 -3.56 5.36
N SER A 3 -11.39 -3.20 5.36
CA SER A 3 -12.49 -4.17 5.46
C SER A 3 -12.68 -4.98 4.17
N HIS A 4 -12.33 -4.40 3.02
CA HIS A 4 -12.43 -5.02 1.70
C HIS A 4 -11.17 -5.80 1.29
N TYR A 5 -10.04 -5.51 1.93
CA TYR A 5 -8.74 -6.16 1.69
C TYR A 5 -8.26 -6.89 2.94
N GLY A 6 -7.27 -7.77 2.82
CA GLY A 6 -6.68 -8.43 3.99
C GLY A 6 -7.66 -9.32 4.78
N SER A 7 -8.55 -10.03 4.09
CA SER A 7 -9.47 -11.01 4.68
C SER A 7 -10.30 -10.45 5.86
N THR A 8 -10.90 -9.28 5.67
CA THR A 8 -11.73 -8.60 6.68
C THR A 8 -10.93 -8.30 7.95
N HIS A 9 -9.89 -7.48 7.83
CA HIS A 9 -9.00 -7.09 8.94
C HIS A 9 -8.19 -8.22 9.60
N ARG A 10 -8.09 -9.41 8.99
CA ARG A 10 -7.25 -10.52 9.51
C ARG A 10 -5.81 -10.49 9.00
N GLY A 11 -5.58 -9.75 7.92
CA GLY A 11 -4.28 -9.59 7.30
C GLY A 11 -3.40 -8.51 7.94
N ILE A 12 -2.31 -8.20 7.25
CA ILE A 12 -1.33 -7.17 7.60
C ILE A 12 -1.37 -6.07 6.55
N CYS A 13 -1.16 -4.82 6.96
CA CYS A 13 -0.91 -3.69 6.08
C CYS A 13 0.56 -3.26 6.20
N LEU A 14 1.17 -2.93 5.06
CA LEU A 14 2.54 -2.42 5.00
C LEU A 14 2.47 -0.94 4.63
N GLY A 15 3.00 -0.08 5.50
CA GLY A 15 3.13 1.35 5.26
C GLY A 15 4.54 1.68 4.77
N PHE A 16 4.63 2.54 3.76
CA PHE A 16 5.89 2.88 3.10
C PHE A 16 6.11 4.39 3.08
N ASN A 17 7.37 4.79 3.24
CA ASN A 17 7.84 6.11 2.84
C ASN A 17 8.04 6.11 1.31
N LEU A 18 7.43 7.09 0.65
CA LEU A 18 7.47 7.24 -0.79
C LEU A 18 7.84 8.68 -1.15
N ASN A 19 8.62 8.84 -2.22
CA ASN A 19 8.77 10.14 -2.84
C ASN A 19 7.45 10.51 -3.54
N ARG A 20 6.75 11.53 -3.03
CA ARG A 20 5.45 11.99 -3.58
C ARG A 20 5.53 12.41 -5.05
N SER A 21 6.69 12.85 -5.53
CA SER A 21 6.88 13.19 -6.94
C SER A 21 6.95 11.95 -7.86
N ALA A 22 7.15 10.76 -7.30
CA ALA A 22 7.28 9.50 -8.03
C ALA A 22 5.96 8.70 -8.12
N VAL A 23 4.88 9.16 -7.48
CA VAL A 23 3.58 8.49 -7.52
C VAL A 23 2.63 9.17 -8.51
N LEU A 24 1.77 8.38 -9.13
CA LEU A 24 0.71 8.83 -10.02
C LEU A 24 -0.60 8.87 -9.24
N GLU A 25 -1.23 10.05 -9.19
CA GLU A 25 -2.59 10.17 -8.66
C GLU A 25 -3.59 9.45 -9.57
N VAL A 26 -4.53 8.75 -8.94
CA VAL A 26 -5.68 8.14 -9.63
C VAL A 26 -6.65 9.23 -10.07
N ILE A 27 -7.14 9.11 -11.30
CA ILE A 27 -8.16 9.97 -11.89
C ILE A 27 -9.51 9.29 -11.63
N TYR A 28 -10.32 9.90 -10.77
CA TYR A 28 -11.66 9.40 -10.45
C TYR A 28 -12.68 9.92 -11.46
N ALA A 29 -13.39 9.01 -12.12
CA ALA A 29 -14.38 9.33 -13.16
C ALA A 29 -15.64 8.48 -13.01
N ASP A 30 -16.78 9.05 -13.40
CA ASP A 30 -18.07 8.35 -13.42
C ASP A 30 -18.16 7.42 -14.65
N ASP A 31 -17.64 7.88 -15.78
CA ASP A 31 -17.65 7.16 -17.05
C ASP A 31 -16.37 6.34 -17.28
N ARG A 32 -16.52 5.27 -18.06
CA ARG A 32 -15.38 4.43 -18.50
C ARG A 32 -14.56 5.17 -19.55
N VAL A 33 -13.26 4.87 -19.62
CA VAL A 33 -12.41 5.32 -20.73
C VAL A 33 -12.88 4.61 -22.00
N LEU A 34 -13.49 5.37 -22.92
CA LEU A 34 -13.95 4.88 -24.22
C LEU A 34 -12.98 5.36 -25.30
N GLU A 35 -11.91 4.60 -25.50
CA GLU A 35 -10.96 4.79 -26.60
C GLU A 35 -10.81 3.49 -27.40
N SER A 36 -10.69 3.59 -28.72
CA SER A 36 -10.52 2.42 -29.59
C SER A 36 -9.15 1.77 -29.37
N LEU A 37 -9.14 0.49 -29.03
CA LEU A 37 -7.92 -0.29 -28.98
C LEU A 37 -7.50 -0.75 -30.40
N PRO A 38 -6.20 -0.85 -30.69
CA PRO A 38 -5.73 -1.48 -31.92
C PRO A 38 -6.27 -2.90 -32.04
N LYS A 39 -6.55 -3.35 -33.26
CA LYS A 39 -7.01 -4.74 -33.52
C LYS A 39 -5.94 -5.80 -33.24
N SER A 40 -4.69 -5.39 -33.01
CA SER A 40 -3.59 -6.28 -32.66
C SER A 40 -3.74 -6.78 -31.22
N SER A 41 -3.47 -8.06 -30.97
CA SER A 41 -3.45 -8.65 -29.62
C SER A 41 -2.26 -8.21 -28.77
N ARG A 42 -1.36 -7.40 -29.33
CA ARG A 42 -0.21 -6.81 -28.64
C ARG A 42 -0.46 -5.34 -28.34
N LEU A 43 0.28 -4.82 -27.35
CA LEU A 43 0.30 -3.39 -26.98
C LEU A 43 0.78 -2.46 -28.11
N GLU A 44 1.23 -3.02 -29.24
CA GLU A 44 1.60 -2.29 -30.45
C GLU A 44 0.40 -1.44 -30.94
N GLY A 45 0.60 -0.12 -30.98
CA GLY A 45 -0.40 0.86 -31.39
C GLY A 45 -1.22 1.48 -30.25
N VAL A 46 -1.09 1.01 -29.00
CA VAL A 46 -1.72 1.68 -27.85
C VAL A 46 -0.90 2.92 -27.50
N SER A 47 -1.52 4.10 -27.62
CA SER A 47 -0.83 5.36 -27.32
C SER A 47 -0.41 5.44 -25.84
N GLU A 48 0.70 6.12 -25.57
CA GLU A 48 1.16 6.33 -24.20
C GLU A 48 0.12 7.09 -23.35
N LYS A 49 -0.63 7.99 -23.99
CA LYS A 49 -1.76 8.69 -23.36
C LYS A 49 -2.84 7.71 -22.90
N LEU A 50 -3.24 6.79 -23.77
CA LEU A 50 -4.25 5.78 -23.46
C LEU A 50 -3.75 4.84 -22.36
N ARG A 51 -2.48 4.41 -22.39
CA ARG A 51 -1.88 3.59 -21.32
C ARG A 51 -1.93 4.30 -19.98
N LYS A 52 -1.55 5.58 -19.93
CA LYS A 52 -1.63 6.41 -18.72
C LYS A 52 -3.06 6.57 -18.22
N ASN A 53 -4.02 6.84 -19.11
CA ASN A 53 -5.43 6.96 -18.76
C ASN A 53 -5.96 5.64 -18.15
N LEU A 54 -5.77 4.51 -18.84
CA LEU A 54 -6.24 3.21 -18.36
C LEU A 54 -5.58 2.81 -17.02
N SER A 55 -4.30 3.12 -16.85
CA SER A 55 -3.56 2.77 -15.63
C SER A 55 -3.91 3.67 -14.44
N ARG A 56 -4.55 4.83 -14.67
CA ARG A 56 -4.84 5.83 -13.63
C ARG A 56 -6.32 6.06 -13.40
N THR A 57 -7.21 5.67 -14.31
CA THR A 57 -8.65 5.90 -14.13
C THR A 57 -9.27 4.84 -13.22
N LYS A 58 -10.04 5.29 -12.24
CA LYS A 58 -10.89 4.44 -11.37
C LYS A 58 -12.28 5.05 -11.25
N SER A 59 -13.28 4.23 -10.97
CA SER A 59 -14.65 4.72 -10.75
C SER A 59 -14.69 5.71 -9.57
N ARG A 60 -15.41 6.82 -9.74
CA ARG A 60 -15.58 7.87 -8.72
C ARG A 60 -16.12 7.33 -7.39
N HIS A 61 -16.90 6.26 -7.39
CA HIS A 61 -17.36 5.63 -6.15
C HIS A 61 -16.23 5.15 -5.22
N TRP A 62 -14.98 5.06 -5.71
CA TRP A 62 -13.81 4.68 -4.93
C TRP A 62 -12.90 5.88 -4.56
N GLU A 63 -13.34 7.11 -4.80
CA GLU A 63 -12.56 8.33 -4.53
C GLU A 63 -12.16 8.46 -3.05
N TYR A 64 -13.00 7.95 -2.14
CA TYR A 64 -12.72 7.93 -0.70
C TYR A 64 -11.46 7.15 -0.31
N GLU A 65 -10.91 6.30 -1.20
CA GLU A 65 -9.66 5.58 -0.94
C GLU A 65 -8.42 6.47 -1.05
N GLY A 66 -8.48 7.59 -1.77
CA GLY A 66 -7.32 8.47 -1.99
C GLY A 66 -6.13 7.72 -2.61
N GLU A 67 -6.40 6.82 -3.56
CA GLU A 67 -5.42 5.90 -4.13
C GLU A 67 -4.36 6.64 -4.95
N VAL A 68 -3.12 6.21 -4.79
CA VAL A 68 -1.98 6.57 -5.65
C VAL A 68 -1.33 5.30 -6.19
N ARG A 69 -0.70 5.39 -7.37
CA ARG A 69 -0.11 4.25 -8.05
C ARG A 69 1.33 4.54 -8.48
N THR A 70 2.14 3.49 -8.50
CA THR A 70 3.43 3.50 -9.20
C THR A 70 3.43 2.36 -10.21
N VAL A 71 3.86 2.64 -11.43
CA VAL A 71 3.88 1.64 -12.51
C VAL A 71 5.33 1.32 -12.84
N PHE A 72 5.69 0.04 -12.79
CA PHE A 72 7.05 -0.43 -13.06
C PHE A 72 7.07 -1.36 -14.28
N PRO A 73 8.11 -1.28 -15.12
CA PRO A 73 8.40 -2.32 -16.10
C PRO A 73 8.58 -3.70 -15.42
N LEU A 74 8.01 -4.75 -16.01
CA LEU A 74 8.07 -6.10 -15.42
C LEU A 74 9.48 -6.72 -15.40
N ASP A 75 10.39 -6.20 -16.24
CA ASP A 75 11.81 -6.56 -16.25
C ASP A 75 12.63 -5.83 -15.16
N SER A 76 12.05 -4.83 -14.50
CA SER A 76 12.67 -4.06 -13.41
C SER A 76 12.31 -4.56 -11.99
N VAL A 77 11.59 -5.67 -11.91
CA VAL A 77 11.05 -6.25 -10.68
C VAL A 77 11.42 -7.72 -10.54
N VAL A 78 11.35 -8.26 -9.31
CA VAL A 78 11.68 -9.65 -9.02
C VAL A 78 10.48 -10.53 -9.31
N LYS A 79 10.69 -11.63 -10.03
CA LYS A 79 9.64 -12.60 -10.33
C LYS A 79 9.75 -13.81 -9.40
N GLU A 80 8.68 -14.11 -8.69
CA GLU A 80 8.56 -15.31 -7.84
C GLU A 80 7.35 -16.14 -8.29
N GLY A 81 7.62 -17.26 -8.95
CA GLY A 81 6.57 -18.07 -9.59
C GLY A 81 5.83 -17.29 -10.67
N THR A 82 4.54 -17.03 -10.44
CA THR A 82 3.67 -16.25 -11.34
C THR A 82 3.53 -14.78 -10.94
N LEU A 83 4.11 -14.39 -9.81
CA LEU A 83 3.98 -13.06 -9.22
C LEU A 83 5.22 -12.21 -9.48
N TYR A 84 5.02 -10.88 -9.48
CA TYR A 84 6.08 -9.88 -9.66
C TYR A 84 6.07 -8.92 -8.47
N PHE A 85 7.25 -8.70 -7.88
CA PHE A 85 7.44 -7.90 -6.68
C PHE A 85 8.50 -6.83 -6.89
N LYS A 86 8.16 -5.58 -6.57
CA LYS A 86 9.14 -4.49 -6.47
C LYS A 86 9.90 -4.68 -5.15
N PRO A 87 11.24 -4.84 -5.17
CA PRO A 87 12.02 -4.88 -3.94
C PRO A 87 11.89 -3.58 -3.17
N PHE A 88 11.97 -3.67 -1.83
CA PHE A 88 12.09 -2.48 -0.99
C PHE A 88 13.41 -1.77 -1.27
N GLY A 89 13.41 -0.45 -1.13
CA GLY A 89 14.58 0.39 -1.42
C GLY A 89 14.29 1.86 -1.16
N PRO A 90 15.21 2.77 -1.53
CA PRO A 90 15.08 4.20 -1.22
C PRO A 90 13.78 4.85 -1.73
N ASP A 91 13.22 4.33 -2.83
CA ASP A 91 11.97 4.84 -3.42
C ASP A 91 10.70 4.13 -2.90
N LEU A 92 10.87 3.08 -2.09
CA LEU A 92 9.82 2.24 -1.50
C LEU A 92 10.33 1.67 -0.16
N GLU A 93 10.54 2.56 0.80
CA GLU A 93 11.11 2.21 2.09
C GLU A 93 9.99 1.78 3.03
N LEU A 94 10.08 0.57 3.58
CA LEU A 94 9.12 0.11 4.58
C LEU A 94 9.26 0.98 5.83
N ALA A 95 8.16 1.55 6.29
CA ALA A 95 8.12 2.43 7.45
C ALA A 95 7.37 1.77 8.62
N GLU A 96 6.26 1.09 8.32
CA GLU A 96 5.45 0.44 9.34
C GLU A 96 4.81 -0.88 8.88
N VAL A 97 4.60 -1.77 9.83
CA VAL A 97 3.84 -3.02 9.67
C VAL A 97 2.67 -3.01 10.64
N ILE A 98 1.46 -2.96 10.10
CA ILE A 98 0.24 -2.81 10.88
C ILE A 98 -0.55 -4.11 10.83
N LEU A 99 -0.73 -4.75 11.98
CA LEU A 99 -1.58 -5.93 12.10
C LEU A 99 -3.05 -5.49 12.10
N GLY A 100 -3.87 -6.16 11.30
CA GLY A 100 -5.31 -5.91 11.26
C GLY A 100 -6.00 -6.22 12.59
N ALA A 101 -7.16 -5.62 12.81
CA ALA A 101 -7.92 -5.72 14.06
C ALA A 101 -8.28 -7.17 14.48
N PHE A 102 -8.34 -8.09 13.53
CA PHE A 102 -8.62 -9.52 13.76
C PHE A 102 -7.45 -10.41 13.34
N CYS A 103 -6.25 -9.85 13.22
CA CYS A 103 -5.05 -10.62 12.93
C CYS A 103 -4.67 -11.46 14.15
N GLU A 104 -4.53 -12.77 13.94
CA GLU A 104 -4.21 -13.74 15.01
C GLU A 104 -2.69 -13.98 15.15
N LEU A 105 -1.89 -13.36 14.28
CA LEU A 105 -0.43 -13.48 14.36
C LEU A 105 0.10 -12.74 15.60
N PRO A 106 1.03 -13.35 16.37
CA PRO A 106 1.58 -12.70 17.55
C PRO A 106 2.41 -11.46 17.20
N LEU A 107 2.02 -10.29 17.71
CA LEU A 107 2.72 -9.03 17.46
C LEU A 107 4.21 -9.10 17.79
N ALA A 108 4.58 -9.75 18.90
CA ALA A 108 5.99 -9.91 19.29
C ALA A 108 6.79 -10.71 18.25
N GLY A 109 6.17 -11.70 17.61
CA GLY A 109 6.79 -12.46 16.52
C GLY A 109 7.02 -11.59 15.29
N ILE A 110 6.02 -10.79 14.91
CA ILE A 110 6.14 -9.84 13.79
C ILE A 110 7.22 -8.80 14.09
N ARG A 111 7.24 -8.20 15.29
CA ARG A 111 8.28 -7.25 15.70
C ARG A 111 9.68 -7.84 15.55
N ARG A 112 9.93 -9.05 16.08
CA ARG A 112 11.24 -9.71 15.92
C ARG A 112 11.63 -9.92 14.46
N LEU A 113 10.70 -10.40 13.64
CA LEU A 113 10.95 -10.61 12.21
C LEU A 113 11.28 -9.29 11.51
N VAL A 114 10.45 -8.28 11.70
CA VAL A 114 10.60 -6.96 11.08
C VAL A 114 11.89 -6.30 11.51
N SER A 115 12.20 -6.24 12.80
CA SER A 115 13.45 -5.64 13.29
C SER A 115 14.70 -6.38 12.80
N SER A 116 14.62 -7.68 12.53
CA SER A 116 15.75 -8.46 11.99
C SER A 116 16.05 -8.17 10.51
N LEU A 117 15.03 -7.77 9.74
CA LEU A 117 15.15 -7.52 8.30
C LEU A 117 15.27 -6.01 7.98
N HIS A 118 14.54 -5.18 8.72
CA HIS A 118 14.43 -3.74 8.54
C HIS A 118 14.50 -3.04 9.91
N PRO A 119 15.72 -2.79 10.43
CA PRO A 119 15.89 -2.04 11.67
C PRO A 119 15.23 -0.65 11.56
N GLY A 120 14.50 -0.24 12.61
CA GLY A 120 13.80 1.05 12.65
C GLY A 120 12.37 1.04 12.11
N VAL A 121 11.92 -0.06 11.47
CA VAL A 121 10.51 -0.21 11.07
C VAL A 121 9.64 -0.50 12.28
N VAL A 122 8.55 0.26 12.40
CA VAL A 122 7.61 0.12 13.52
C VAL A 122 6.58 -0.95 13.23
N ALA A 123 6.21 -1.74 14.24
CA ALA A 123 5.14 -2.73 14.09
C ALA A 123 4.18 -2.70 15.28
N PHE A 124 2.88 -2.61 14.97
CA PHE A 124 1.81 -2.47 15.95
C PHE A 124 0.49 -3.07 15.46
N SER A 125 -0.46 -3.25 16.38
CA SER A 125 -1.80 -3.74 16.06
C SER A 125 -2.77 -2.58 15.87
N SER A 126 -3.78 -2.80 15.04
CA SER A 126 -4.88 -1.87 14.84
C SER A 126 -6.16 -2.34 15.51
N ARG A 127 -7.14 -1.44 15.62
CA ARG A 127 -8.51 -1.73 16.04
C ARG A 127 -9.50 -0.91 15.22
N LEU A 128 -10.77 -1.29 15.26
CA LEU A 128 -11.84 -0.46 14.73
C LEU A 128 -12.06 0.73 15.66
N ALA A 129 -12.23 1.93 15.09
CA ALA A 129 -12.57 3.13 15.84
C ALA A 129 -13.99 3.03 16.42
N TRP A 130 -14.23 3.75 17.51
CA TRP A 130 -15.58 3.90 18.06
C TRP A 130 -16.35 4.91 17.22
N ASN A 131 -17.59 4.59 16.84
CA ASN A 131 -18.50 5.47 16.10
C ASN A 131 -17.99 5.99 14.74
N SER A 132 -17.02 5.32 14.11
CA SER A 132 -16.60 5.63 12.74
C SER A 132 -16.11 4.40 12.00
N PHE A 133 -15.98 4.49 10.68
CA PHE A 133 -15.44 3.41 9.83
C PHE A 133 -13.90 3.41 9.76
N SER A 134 -13.23 4.17 10.64
CA SER A 134 -11.77 4.28 10.64
C SER A 134 -11.13 3.06 11.31
N VAL A 135 -9.95 2.68 10.81
CA VAL A 135 -9.06 1.74 11.50
C VAL A 135 -7.97 2.57 12.16
N VAL A 136 -7.80 2.41 13.47
CA VAL A 136 -6.90 3.23 14.30
C VAL A 136 -5.89 2.34 15.02
N PRO A 137 -4.72 2.86 15.40
CA PRO A 137 -3.78 2.11 16.24
C PRO A 137 -4.43 1.63 17.54
N LEU A 138 -4.11 0.41 17.95
CA LEU A 138 -4.38 -0.10 19.29
C LEU A 138 -3.31 0.46 20.22
N LYS A 139 -3.69 1.33 21.16
CA LYS A 139 -2.75 2.11 21.96
C LYS A 139 -1.79 1.23 22.76
N GLU A 140 -2.28 0.13 23.32
CA GLU A 140 -1.49 -0.82 24.11
C GLU A 140 -0.43 -1.56 23.27
N SER A 141 -0.54 -1.50 21.94
CA SER A 141 0.43 -2.08 21.00
C SER A 141 1.44 -1.08 20.46
N ILE A 142 1.40 0.16 20.95
CA ILE A 142 2.39 1.19 20.66
C ILE A 142 3.29 1.30 21.88
N ASP A 143 4.54 0.85 21.76
CA ASP A 143 5.52 0.98 22.86
C ASP A 143 6.06 2.42 22.89
N ASP A 144 6.54 2.90 24.05
CA ASP A 144 7.04 4.28 24.22
C ASP A 144 8.16 4.65 23.20
N GLU A 145 8.95 3.66 22.79
CA GLU A 145 9.97 3.80 21.74
C GLU A 145 9.35 4.09 20.36
N LEU A 146 8.19 3.50 20.06
CA LEU A 146 7.42 3.75 18.84
C LEU A 146 6.76 5.13 18.85
N GLU A 147 6.28 5.60 20.02
CA GLU A 147 5.80 6.98 20.16
C GLU A 147 6.93 8.00 19.92
N ARG A 148 8.13 7.77 20.47
CA ARG A 148 9.30 8.65 20.24
C ARG A 148 9.74 8.67 18.78
N MET A 149 9.79 7.51 18.13
CA MET A 149 10.10 7.39 16.70
C MET A 149 9.04 8.10 15.82
N ARG A 150 7.75 7.97 16.14
CA ARG A 150 6.67 8.69 15.43
C ARG A 150 6.72 10.20 15.61
N LEU A 151 7.16 10.68 16.77
CA LEU A 151 7.29 12.11 17.07
C LEU A 151 8.61 12.72 16.54
N GLY A 152 9.48 11.92 15.90
CA GLY A 152 10.77 12.38 15.38
C GLY A 152 11.76 12.78 16.47
N VAL A 153 11.59 12.27 17.70
CA VAL A 153 12.46 12.59 18.83
C VAL A 153 13.51 11.49 18.96
N ALA A 154 14.73 11.78 18.51
CA ALA A 154 15.90 10.91 18.74
C ALA A 154 16.25 10.85 20.25
N PRO A 155 16.87 9.76 20.73
CA PRO A 155 17.22 9.58 22.14
C PRO A 155 18.16 10.65 22.71
#